data_AF-A0A2U1AL38-F1
#
_entry.id   AF-A0A2U1AL38-F1
#
_cell.length_a   1.000
_cell.length_b   1.000
_cell.length_c   1.000
_cell.angle_alpha   90.00
_cell.angle_beta   90.00
_cell.angle_gamma   90.00
#
_symmetry.space_group_name_H-M   'P 1'
#
loop_
_entity.id
_entity.type
_entity.pdbx_description
1 polymer ?
#
loop_
_entity_poly.entity_id
_entity_poly.type
_entity_poly.pdbx_seq_one_letter_code
_entity_poly.pdbx_strand_id
1 'polypeptide(L)'
;MKEVLPQVKLLPYRYKRYGLWVLIIGIPVMALLSMALLSVGLIADRQNFFTEWSYPMVYYPIVIGLALLNFSEEKEEDEMVQHLRYQAFMTGVYYLIVGILMLPLFTNVIRLLEGKAMGMPDVGGMLGALSLLLFYTYIYFRIRLHQIRKALEADEE
;
A
#
# COMPACT_ATOMS: atom_id res chain seq x y z
N MET A 1 -34.85 2.11 0.41
CA MET A 1 -34.02 2.65 1.51
C MET A 1 -32.86 3.38 0.86
N LYS A 2 -32.74 4.70 1.02
CA LYS A 2 -31.49 5.38 0.68
C LYS A 2 -30.47 4.88 1.70
N GLU A 3 -29.57 4.00 1.28
CA GLU A 3 -28.43 3.61 2.09
C GLU A 3 -27.65 4.90 2.37
N VAL A 4 -27.80 5.40 3.60
CA VAL A 4 -26.94 6.45 4.12
C VAL A 4 -25.59 5.79 4.30
N LEU A 5 -24.81 5.75 3.21
CA LEU A 5 -23.41 5.40 3.29
C LEU A 5 -22.81 6.29 4.38
N PRO A 6 -22.07 5.73 5.34
CA PRO A 6 -21.42 6.55 6.35
C PRO A 6 -20.60 7.59 5.61
N GLN A 7 -20.90 8.87 5.84
CA GLN A 7 -20.13 9.98 5.28
C GLN A 7 -18.76 9.97 5.98
N VAL A 8 -17.89 9.06 5.55
CA VAL A 8 -16.52 9.02 5.99
C VAL A 8 -15.87 10.26 5.42
N LYS A 9 -15.60 11.23 6.30
CA LYS A 9 -14.94 12.46 5.92
C LYS A 9 -13.54 12.13 5.40
N LEU A 10 -13.36 12.24 4.10
CA LEU A 10 -12.08 12.02 3.43
C LEU A 10 -11.12 13.19 3.71
N LEU A 11 -9.83 12.96 3.48
CA LEU A 11 -8.81 14.00 3.58
C LEU A 11 -8.95 14.97 2.38
N PRO A 12 -8.73 16.28 2.57
CA PRO A 12 -8.76 17.24 1.47
C PRO A 12 -7.84 16.85 0.31
N TYR A 13 -8.21 17.18 -0.93
CA TYR A 13 -7.43 16.89 -2.14
C TYR A 13 -5.93 17.25 -2.05
N ARG A 14 -5.57 18.29 -1.28
CA ARG A 14 -4.18 18.73 -1.05
C ARG A 14 -3.28 17.61 -0.51
N TYR A 15 -3.84 16.67 0.25
CA TYR A 15 -3.11 15.55 0.83
C TYR A 15 -2.65 14.52 -0.20
N LYS A 16 -3.20 14.49 -1.42
CA LYS A 16 -2.62 13.69 -2.52
C LYS A 16 -1.20 14.11 -2.84
N ARG A 17 -0.98 15.42 -2.93
CA ARG A 17 0.34 15.98 -3.23
C ARG A 17 1.31 15.65 -2.12
N TYR A 18 0.89 15.74 -0.86
CA TYR A 18 1.72 15.34 0.27
C TYR A 18 2.01 13.84 0.28
N GLY A 19 1.02 12.99 -0.01
CA GLY A 19 1.23 11.54 -0.11
C GLY A 19 2.30 11.19 -1.15
N LEU A 20 2.25 11.82 -2.32
CA LEU A 20 3.25 11.63 -3.37
C LEU A 20 4.65 12.12 -2.94
N TRP A 21 4.73 13.27 -2.29
CA TRP A 21 5.99 13.77 -1.72
C TRP A 21 6.56 12.84 -0.65
N VAL A 22 5.71 12.31 0.23
CA VAL A 22 6.11 11.34 1.26
C VAL A 22 6.64 10.05 0.62
N LEU A 23 6.07 9.58 -0.48
CA LEU A 23 6.59 8.40 -1.18
C LEU A 23 7.98 8.65 -1.80
N ILE A 24 8.18 9.80 -2.44
CA ILE A 24 9.45 10.11 -3.13
C ILE A 24 10.56 10.44 -2.12
N ILE A 25 10.27 11.30 -1.14
CA ILE A 25 11.27 11.84 -0.21
C ILE A 25 11.42 10.95 1.02
N GLY A 26 10.37 10.25 1.42
CA GLY A 26 10.35 9.50 2.66
C GLY A 26 11.37 8.37 2.72
N ILE A 27 11.58 7.63 1.62
CA ILE A 27 12.60 6.57 1.58
C ILE A 27 14.02 7.16 1.74
N PRO A 28 14.46 8.16 0.94
CA PRO A 28 15.73 8.85 1.16
C PRO A 28 15.89 9.40 2.58
N VAL A 29 14.83 10.03 3.12
CA VAL A 29 14.87 10.61 4.47
C VAL A 29 15.05 9.53 5.53
N MET A 30 14.31 8.42 5.45
CA MET A 30 14.47 7.32 6.40
C MET A 30 15.86 6.67 6.28
N ALA A 31 16.40 6.55 5.07
CA ALA A 31 17.77 6.07 4.87
C ALA A 31 18.81 6.99 5.50
N LEU A 32 18.70 8.31 5.29
CA LEU A 32 19.59 9.30 5.90
C LEU A 32 19.48 9.33 7.42
N LEU A 33 18.25 9.29 7.95
CA LEU A 33 17.99 9.23 9.39
C LEU A 33 18.61 7.97 10.01
N SER A 34 18.45 6.83 9.35
CA SER A 34 19.07 5.57 9.75
C SER A 34 20.59 5.67 9.79
N MET A 35 21.22 6.27 8.76
CA MET A 35 22.67 6.50 8.75
C MET A 35 23.13 7.46 9.85
N ALA A 36 22.36 8.51 10.13
CA ALA A 36 22.66 9.47 11.20
C ALA A 36 22.55 8.83 12.59
N LEU A 37 21.54 7.99 12.84
CA LEU A 37 21.43 7.27 14.11
C LEU A 37 22.59 6.29 14.32
N LEU A 38 23.06 5.64 13.25
CA LEU A 38 24.25 4.78 13.28
C LEU A 38 25.54 5.58 13.55
N SER A 39 25.66 6.81 13.04
CA SER A 39 26.88 7.62 13.23
C SER A 39 26.99 8.21 14.63
N VAL A 40 25.86 8.48 15.30
CA VAL A 40 25.81 8.98 16.68
C VAL A 40 26.00 7.85 17.70
N GLY A 41 26.05 6.59 17.27
CA GLY A 41 26.27 5.44 18.16
C GLY A 41 25.06 5.09 19.04
N LEU A 42 23.87 5.62 18.71
CA LEU A 42 22.61 5.27 19.40
C LEU A 42 22.17 3.83 19.11
N ILE A 43 22.77 3.19 18.11
CA ILE A 43 22.44 1.84 17.68
C ILE A 43 23.66 0.97 17.94
N ALA A 44 23.53 0.12 18.96
CA ALA A 44 24.63 -0.68 19.50
C ALA A 44 25.14 -1.74 18.50
N ASP A 45 24.30 -2.18 17.56
CA ASP A 45 24.62 -3.30 16.69
C ASP A 45 24.29 -3.01 15.22
N ARG A 46 25.35 -2.72 14.46
CA ARG A 46 25.27 -2.30 13.05
C ARG A 46 24.72 -3.43 12.17
N GLN A 47 25.01 -4.69 12.50
CA GLN A 47 24.55 -5.84 11.71
C GLN A 47 23.06 -6.11 11.94
N ASN A 48 22.61 -6.08 13.19
CA ASN A 48 21.21 -6.34 13.54
C ASN A 48 20.26 -5.19 13.16
N PHE A 49 20.78 -3.96 13.05
CA PHE A 49 19.99 -2.83 12.58
C PHE A 49 19.47 -3.00 11.15
N PHE A 50 20.29 -3.55 10.25
CA PHE A 50 19.90 -3.74 8.84
C PHE A 50 19.02 -4.97 8.61
N THR A 51 18.86 -5.86 9.58
CA THR A 51 18.03 -7.06 9.48
C THR A 51 16.70 -6.93 10.22
N GLU A 52 16.68 -6.36 11.43
CA GLU A 52 15.46 -6.33 12.27
C GLU A 52 14.76 -4.95 12.31
N TRP A 53 15.54 -3.85 12.29
CA TRP A 53 15.01 -2.49 12.48
C TRP A 53 14.82 -1.71 11.17
N SER A 54 15.64 -1.97 10.16
CA SER A 54 15.56 -1.32 8.85
C SER A 54 14.31 -1.71 8.07
N TYR A 55 13.86 -2.97 8.18
CA TYR A 55 12.73 -3.50 7.43
C TYR A 55 11.44 -2.72 7.74
N PRO A 56 10.99 -2.57 9.00
CA PRO A 56 9.78 -1.80 9.32
C PRO A 56 9.90 -0.30 8.98
N MET A 57 11.07 0.30 9.20
CA MET A 57 11.28 1.73 9.01
C MET A 57 11.07 2.19 7.56
N VAL A 58 11.47 1.36 6.60
CA VAL A 58 11.26 1.63 5.17
C VAL A 58 9.78 1.57 4.79
N TYR A 59 8.98 0.75 5.48
CA TYR A 59 7.54 0.66 5.17
C TYR A 59 6.74 1.86 5.66
N TYR A 60 7.17 2.60 6.70
CA TYR A 60 6.35 3.70 7.23
C TYR A 60 6.07 4.80 6.19
N PRO A 61 7.06 5.36 5.49
CA PRO A 61 6.77 6.36 4.47
C PRO A 61 5.92 5.81 3.32
N ILE A 62 6.11 4.52 2.97
CA ILE A 62 5.33 3.85 1.92
C ILE A 62 3.86 3.78 2.34
N VAL A 63 3.59 3.23 3.53
CA VAL A 63 2.25 3.07 4.08
C VAL A 63 1.58 4.44 4.28
N ILE A 64 2.29 5.42 4.87
CA ILE A 64 1.75 6.77 5.09
C ILE A 64 1.45 7.44 3.76
N GLY A 65 2.38 7.41 2.81
CA GLY A 65 2.21 8.00 1.50
C GLY A 65 1.03 7.40 0.73
N LEU A 66 0.92 6.07 0.71
CA LEU A 66 -0.19 5.38 0.07
C LEU A 66 -1.52 5.58 0.81
N ALA A 67 -1.52 5.64 2.15
CA ALA A 67 -2.72 5.93 2.92
C ALA A 67 -3.24 7.33 2.60
N LEU A 68 -2.36 8.34 2.55
CA LEU A 68 -2.72 9.70 2.13
C LEU A 68 -3.30 9.73 0.71
N LEU A 69 -2.74 8.94 -0.22
CA LEU A 69 -3.27 8.84 -1.58
C LEU A 69 -4.65 8.15 -1.65
N ASN A 70 -4.86 7.09 -0.86
CA ASN A 70 -6.11 6.33 -0.84
C ASN A 70 -7.24 7.02 -0.08
N PHE A 71 -6.93 7.81 0.95
CA PHE A 71 -7.93 8.47 1.80
C PHE A 71 -8.16 9.94 1.47
N SER A 72 -7.56 10.45 0.39
CA SER A 72 -7.78 11.83 -0.06
C SER A 72 -8.84 11.92 -1.15
N GLU A 73 -9.63 12.98 -1.09
CA GLU A 73 -10.67 13.31 -2.05
C GLU A 73 -10.09 13.46 -3.46
N GLU A 74 -10.86 13.12 -4.49
CA GLU A 74 -10.64 13.56 -5.86
C GLU A 74 -11.10 15.02 -6.05
N LYS A 75 -10.66 15.66 -7.15
CA LYS A 75 -11.09 17.05 -7.44
C LYS A 75 -12.61 17.16 -7.61
N GLU A 76 -13.19 16.12 -8.15
CA GLU A 76 -14.62 15.92 -8.36
C GLU A 76 -14.94 14.61 -7.66
N GLU A 77 -15.47 14.70 -6.44
CA GLU A 77 -15.93 13.55 -5.67
C GLU A 77 -17.44 13.45 -5.83
N ASP A 78 -17.90 12.40 -6.50
CA ASP A 78 -19.32 12.06 -6.66
C ASP A 78 -19.60 10.66 -6.07
N GLU A 79 -20.85 10.22 -6.14
CA GLU A 79 -21.27 8.90 -5.65
C GLU A 79 -20.57 7.76 -6.41
N MET A 80 -20.27 7.95 -7.69
CA MET A 80 -19.57 6.96 -8.52
C MET A 80 -18.12 6.78 -8.06
N VAL A 81 -17.38 7.86 -7.79
CA VAL A 81 -16.00 7.83 -7.30
C VAL A 81 -15.93 7.14 -5.94
N GLN A 82 -16.88 7.43 -5.04
CA GLN A 82 -16.96 6.74 -3.76
C GLN A 82 -17.21 5.23 -3.93
N HIS A 83 -18.12 4.86 -4.82
CA HIS A 83 -18.40 3.46 -5.12
C HIS A 83 -17.17 2.75 -5.72
N LEU A 84 -16.46 3.38 -6.66
CA LEU A 84 -15.24 2.83 -7.26
C LEU A 84 -14.13 2.64 -6.22
N ARG A 85 -13.97 3.58 -5.28
CA ARG A 85 -12.98 3.47 -4.21
C ARG A 85 -13.30 2.29 -3.29
N TYR A 86 -14.57 2.13 -2.92
CA TYR A 86 -15.01 0.97 -2.14
C TYR A 86 -14.77 -0.35 -2.89
N GLN A 87 -15.13 -0.41 -4.18
CA GLN A 87 -14.88 -1.57 -5.02
C GLN A 87 -13.38 -1.91 -5.07
N ALA A 88 -12.51 -0.90 -5.25
CA ALA A 88 -11.06 -1.06 -5.27
C ALA A 88 -10.49 -1.58 -3.94
N PHE A 89 -11.07 -1.14 -2.82
CA PHE A 89 -10.66 -1.62 -1.50
C PHE A 89 -11.08 -3.08 -1.31
N MET A 90 -12.34 -3.42 -1.62
CA MET A 90 -12.85 -4.79 -1.50
C MET A 90 -12.11 -5.79 -2.39
N THR A 91 -11.82 -5.42 -3.64
CA THR A 91 -11.00 -6.26 -4.53
C THR A 91 -9.58 -6.39 -4.01
N GLY A 92 -8.98 -5.31 -3.49
CA GLY A 92 -7.67 -5.35 -2.85
C GLY A 92 -7.60 -6.31 -1.66
N VAL A 93 -8.59 -6.25 -0.76
CA VAL A 93 -8.70 -7.17 0.39
C VAL A 93 -8.86 -8.61 -0.09
N TYR A 94 -9.70 -8.85 -1.09
CA TYR A 94 -9.89 -10.19 -1.66
C TYR A 94 -8.57 -10.76 -2.20
N TYR A 95 -7.86 -10.01 -3.04
CA TYR A 95 -6.57 -10.47 -3.60
C TYR A 95 -5.49 -10.61 -2.53
N LEU A 96 -5.50 -9.77 -1.49
CA LEU A 96 -4.58 -9.91 -0.37
C LEU A 96 -4.82 -11.23 0.38
N ILE A 97 -6.08 -11.56 0.69
CA ILE A 97 -6.44 -12.82 1.35
C ILE A 97 -6.00 -14.01 0.49
N VAL A 98 -6.33 -13.99 -0.80
CA VAL A 98 -5.89 -15.05 -1.74
C VAL A 98 -4.37 -15.14 -1.77
N GLY A 99 -3.66 -14.01 -1.86
CA GLY A 99 -2.19 -13.98 -1.89
C GLY A 99 -1.57 -14.58 -0.63
N ILE A 100 -2.06 -14.19 0.55
CA ILE A 100 -1.58 -14.71 1.83
C ILE A 100 -1.84 -16.22 1.95
N LEU A 101 -3.00 -16.71 1.51
CA LEU A 101 -3.32 -18.14 1.54
C LEU A 101 -2.51 -18.95 0.52
N MET A 102 -2.22 -18.38 -0.64
CA MET A 102 -1.45 -19.04 -1.69
C MET A 102 0.06 -19.07 -1.42
N LEU A 103 0.59 -18.10 -0.66
CA LEU A 103 2.02 -17.99 -0.35
C LEU A 103 2.62 -19.26 0.26
N PRO A 104 2.05 -19.84 1.34
CA PRO A 104 2.54 -21.10 1.89
C PRO A 104 2.51 -22.24 0.88
N LEU A 105 1.48 -22.30 0.03
CA LEU A 105 1.38 -23.34 -1.01
C LEU A 105 2.53 -23.20 -2.01
N PHE A 106 2.73 -22.02 -2.59
CA PHE A 106 3.80 -21.77 -3.56
C PHE A 106 5.19 -21.99 -2.94
N THR A 107 5.43 -21.47 -1.74
CA THR A 107 6.73 -21.61 -1.08
C THR A 107 7.04 -23.07 -0.76
N ASN A 108 6.07 -23.85 -0.28
CA ASN A 108 6.33 -25.26 0.01
C ASN A 108 6.45 -26.11 -1.26
N VAL A 109 5.74 -25.79 -2.34
CA VAL A 109 5.95 -26.45 -3.65
C VAL A 109 7.37 -26.19 -4.16
N ILE A 110 7.85 -24.96 -4.13
CA ILE A 110 9.23 -24.64 -4.54
C ILE A 110 10.25 -25.34 -3.64
N ARG A 111 10.07 -25.30 -2.32
CA ARG A 111 10.98 -25.97 -1.37
C ARG A 111 11.02 -27.49 -1.59
N LEU A 112 9.87 -28.10 -1.90
CA LEU A 112 9.79 -29.52 -2.21
C LEU A 112 10.60 -29.85 -3.48
N LEU A 113 10.49 -29.03 -4.53
CA LEU A 113 11.28 -29.17 -5.76
C LEU A 113 12.80 -28.98 -5.50
N GLU A 114 13.15 -28.13 -4.55
CA GLU A 114 14.54 -27.89 -4.13
C GLU A 114 15.06 -28.94 -3.10
N GLY A 115 14.25 -29.91 -2.69
CA GLY A 115 14.61 -30.89 -1.66
C GLY A 115 14.81 -30.31 -0.26
N LYS A 116 14.29 -29.11 0.00
CA LYS A 116 14.38 -28.42 1.30
C LYS A 116 13.20 -28.79 2.20
N ALA A 117 13.42 -28.69 3.51
CA ALA A 117 12.36 -28.90 4.49
C ALA A 117 11.21 -27.89 4.32
N MET A 118 9.98 -28.37 4.51
CA MET A 118 8.79 -27.52 4.54
C MET A 118 8.93 -26.47 5.65
N GLY A 119 8.39 -25.28 5.40
CA GLY A 119 8.36 -24.24 6.40
C GLY A 119 7.46 -23.08 5.99
N MET A 120 7.21 -22.20 6.95
CA MET A 120 6.40 -21.01 6.69
C MET A 120 7.21 -19.97 5.90
N PRO A 121 6.63 -19.37 4.84
CA PRO A 121 7.21 -18.21 4.20
C PRO A 121 7.19 -17.00 5.13
N ASP A 122 8.26 -16.20 5.07
CA ASP A 122 8.24 -14.85 5.62
C ASP A 122 7.61 -13.90 4.60
N VAL A 123 6.56 -13.19 5.00
CA VAL A 123 5.71 -12.38 4.12
C VAL A 123 6.04 -10.87 4.23
N GLY A 124 7.21 -10.51 4.76
CA GLY A 124 7.56 -9.10 4.99
C GLY A 124 6.70 -8.44 6.07
N GLY A 125 6.06 -9.26 6.91
CA GLY A 125 5.22 -8.85 8.03
C GLY A 125 3.93 -8.10 7.66
N MET A 126 3.28 -7.57 8.69
CA MET A 126 1.99 -6.85 8.56
C MET A 126 2.12 -5.56 7.72
N LEU A 127 3.25 -4.86 7.83
CA LEU A 127 3.50 -3.62 7.08
C LEU A 127 3.67 -3.87 5.58
N GLY A 128 4.33 -4.96 5.21
CA GLY A 128 4.41 -5.42 3.82
C GLY A 128 3.03 -5.68 3.22
N ALA A 129 2.22 -6.48 3.92
CA ALA A 129 0.84 -6.78 3.50
C ALA A 129 -0.02 -5.51 3.37
N LEU A 130 0.06 -4.59 4.34
CA LEU A 130 -0.67 -3.33 4.31
C LEU A 130 -0.22 -2.44 3.15
N SER A 131 1.09 -2.37 2.88
CA SER A 131 1.62 -1.60 1.76
C SER A 131 1.14 -2.15 0.41
N LEU A 132 1.10 -3.47 0.24
CA LEU A 132 0.56 -4.13 -0.95
C LEU A 132 -0.93 -3.84 -1.15
N LEU A 133 -1.71 -3.93 -0.07
CA LEU A 133 -3.13 -3.62 -0.10
C LEU A 133 -3.36 -2.18 -0.57
N LEU A 134 -2.74 -1.21 0.10
CA LEU A 134 -2.91 0.21 -0.24
C LEU A 134 -2.41 0.53 -1.64
N PHE A 135 -1.33 -0.10 -2.08
CA PHE A 135 -0.79 0.07 -3.43
C PHE A 135 -1.75 -0.48 -4.48
N TYR A 136 -2.25 -1.69 -4.28
CA TYR A 136 -3.22 -2.32 -5.18
C TYR A 136 -4.50 -1.48 -5.27
N THR A 137 -5.09 -1.12 -4.12
CA THR A 137 -6.31 -0.32 -4.06
C THR A 137 -6.14 1.00 -4.81
N TYR A 138 -5.02 1.70 -4.61
CA TYR A 138 -4.73 2.94 -5.32
C TYR A 138 -4.65 2.75 -6.83
N ILE A 139 -3.87 1.77 -7.31
CA ILE A 139 -3.70 1.52 -8.74
C ILE A 139 -5.03 1.13 -9.39
N TYR A 140 -5.74 0.18 -8.80
CA TYR A 140 -7.01 -0.31 -9.33
C TYR A 140 -8.02 0.83 -9.43
N PHE A 141 -8.16 1.63 -8.37
CA PHE A 141 -9.03 2.80 -8.36
C PHE A 141 -8.66 3.80 -9.47
N ARG A 142 -7.38 4.15 -9.61
CA ARG A 142 -6.92 5.11 -10.61
C ARG A 142 -7.15 4.63 -12.05
N ILE A 143 -6.89 3.35 -12.32
CA ILE A 143 -7.12 2.76 -13.65
C ILE A 143 -8.62 2.78 -13.98
N ARG A 144 -9.47 2.34 -13.05
CA ARG A 144 -10.92 2.28 -13.26
C ARG A 144 -11.54 3.66 -13.42
N LEU A 145 -11.12 4.62 -12.61
CA LEU A 145 -11.56 6.00 -12.72
C LEU A 145 -11.19 6.59 -14.09
N HIS A 146 -9.98 6.34 -14.57
CA HIS A 146 -9.55 6.81 -15.87
C HIS A 146 -10.34 6.16 -17.02
N GLN A 147 -10.61 4.85 -16.94
CA GLN A 147 -11.42 4.14 -17.94
C GLN A 147 -12.84 4.69 -18.04
N ILE A 148 -13.49 4.93 -16.90
CA ILE A 148 -14.88 5.39 -16.88
C ILE A 148 -15.00 6.82 -17.37
N ARG A 149 -14.11 7.73 -16.95
CA ARG A 149 -14.11 9.11 -17.46
C ARG A 149 -13.95 9.16 -18.98
N LYS A 150 -13.03 8.34 -19.52
CA LYS A 150 -12.83 8.24 -20.97
C LYS A 150 -14.06 7.69 -21.70
N ALA A 151 -14.82 6.79 -21.07
CA ALA A 151 -16.05 6.25 -21.65
C ALA A 151 -17.17 7.31 -21.68
N LEU A 152 -17.31 8.09 -20.61
CA LEU A 152 -18.30 9.18 -20.55
C LEU A 152 -18.03 10.28 -21.59
N GLU A 153 -16.75 10.65 -21.78
CA GLU A 153 -16.36 11.63 -22.81
C GLU A 153 -16.67 11.15 -24.24
N ALA A 154 -16.61 9.83 -24.50
CA ALA A 154 -16.88 9.26 -25.81
C ALA A 154 -18.39 9.09 -26.12
N ASP A 155 -19.23 8.99 -25.10
CA ASP A 155 -20.70 8.91 -25.25
C ASP A 155 -21.34 10.30 -25.40
N GLU A 156 -20.60 11.39 -25.10
CA GLU A 156 -21.04 12.77 -25.28
C GLU A 156 -20.75 13.35 -26.68
N GLU A 157 -19.93 12.67 -27.51
CA GLU A 157 -19.64 13.01 -28.92
C GLU A 157 -20.62 12.35 -29.91
#